data_AF-A0A9P8P4D1-F1
#
_entry.id   AF-A0A9P8P4D1-F1
#
_cell.length_a   1.000
_cell.length_b   1.000
_cell.length_c   1.000
_cell.angle_alpha   90.00
_cell.angle_beta   90.00
_cell.angle_gamma   90.00
#
_symmetry.space_group_name_H-M   'P 1'
#
loop_
_entity.id
_entity.type
_entity.pdbx_description
1 polymer ?
#
loop_
_entity_poly.entity_id
_entity_poly.type
_entity_poly.pdbx_seq_one_letter_code
_entity_poly.pdbx_strand_id
1 'polypeptide(L)'
;MPRVDAKTGKTVKFSIADLANVESESWDGVRNWEARNYLIQMAKDDICLFYHSNCKNPGIVGICRVAETAKPDESQFDPNSPSYDPKATRDQPRWWCPAVTFVCLLNRKLSLGELRATKGLEDMYLLKRGRLSVTPVSEKHFWRLMEVQQGAAGDDAEMDCETKGLRRYERKLVI
;
A
#
# COMPACT_ATOMS: atom_id res chain seq x y z
N MET A 1 0.73 -1.88 16.95
CA MET A 1 0.48 -0.67 17.77
C MET A 1 0.38 0.52 16.84
N PRO A 2 -0.52 1.49 17.05
CA PRO A 2 -0.45 2.72 16.27
C PRO A 2 0.93 3.30 16.52
N ARG A 3 1.63 3.73 15.48
CA ARG A 3 2.92 4.39 15.69
C ARG A 3 2.60 5.63 16.50
N VAL A 4 3.01 5.69 17.74
CA VAL A 4 2.78 6.85 18.60
C VAL A 4 4.10 7.58 18.66
N ASP A 5 4.09 8.86 18.26
CA ASP A 5 5.25 9.69 18.41
C ASP A 5 5.55 9.83 19.91
N ALA A 6 6.76 9.41 20.31
CA ALA A 6 7.15 9.32 21.71
C ALA A 6 7.17 10.69 22.44
N LYS A 7 7.17 11.80 21.70
CA LYS A 7 7.18 13.15 22.26
C LYS A 7 5.78 13.75 22.38
N THR A 8 4.87 13.37 21.48
CA THR A 8 3.54 14.00 21.34
C THR A 8 2.38 13.09 21.71
N GLY A 9 2.61 11.78 21.87
CA GLY A 9 1.57 10.81 22.22
C GLY A 9 0.51 10.61 21.12
N LYS A 10 0.72 11.16 19.91
CA LYS A 10 -0.22 11.07 18.79
C LYS A 10 0.16 9.96 17.82
N THR A 11 -0.84 9.33 17.24
CA THR A 11 -0.65 8.40 16.12
C THR A 11 0.01 9.12 14.94
N VAL A 12 1.24 8.74 14.60
CA VAL A 12 1.98 9.20 13.42
C VAL A 12 1.58 8.37 12.21
N LYS A 13 1.44 9.07 11.09
CA LYS A 13 1.19 8.46 9.78
C LYS A 13 2.46 7.76 9.32
N PHE A 14 2.32 6.58 8.73
CA PHE A 14 3.43 5.93 8.04
C PHE A 14 3.48 6.39 6.59
N SER A 15 4.60 6.96 6.19
CA SER A 15 4.87 7.38 4.82
C SER A 15 5.75 6.37 4.11
N ILE A 16 5.79 6.45 2.78
CA ILE A 16 6.76 5.67 2.00
C ILE A 16 8.23 6.02 2.33
N ALA A 17 8.49 7.25 2.80
CA ALA A 17 9.83 7.64 3.24
C ALA A 17 10.23 6.89 4.52
N ASP A 18 9.28 6.65 5.43
CA ASP A 18 9.53 5.81 6.60
C ASP A 18 9.80 4.36 6.18
N LEU A 19 9.06 3.84 5.20
CA LEU A 19 9.29 2.51 4.64
C LEU A 19 10.68 2.36 3.99
N ALA A 20 11.20 3.42 3.37
CA ALA A 20 12.54 3.43 2.78
C ALA A 20 13.67 3.35 3.83
N ASN A 21 13.38 3.65 5.10
CA ASN A 21 14.34 3.65 6.20
C ASN A 21 14.29 2.37 7.06
N VAL A 22 13.46 1.39 6.70
CA VAL A 22 13.35 0.10 7.40
C VAL A 22 13.51 -1.05 6.41
N GLU A 23 13.94 -2.21 6.90
CA GLU A 23 14.10 -3.40 6.04
C GLU A 23 12.75 -3.88 5.50
N SER A 24 11.76 -3.97 6.38
CA SER A 24 10.38 -4.26 6.03
C SER A 24 9.43 -3.75 7.12
N GLU A 25 8.16 -3.65 6.78
CA GLU A 25 7.11 -3.20 7.69
C GLU A 25 5.84 -4.03 7.50
N SER A 26 5.16 -4.35 8.60
CA SER A 26 3.88 -5.05 8.55
C SER A 26 2.78 -4.13 8.02
N TRP A 27 2.00 -4.61 7.06
CA TRP A 27 0.81 -3.89 6.56
C TRP A 27 -0.39 -4.10 7.48
N ASP A 28 -0.22 -3.73 8.74
CA ASP A 28 -1.17 -3.99 9.82
C ASP A 28 -2.41 -3.08 9.80
N GLY A 29 -3.35 -3.32 10.73
CA GLY A 29 -4.49 -2.42 10.97
C GLY A 29 -5.66 -2.53 9.99
N VAL A 30 -5.59 -3.42 9.00
CA VAL A 30 -6.70 -3.67 8.07
C VAL A 30 -7.83 -4.42 8.77
N ARG A 31 -9.01 -3.80 8.85
CA ARG A 31 -10.21 -4.32 9.53
C ARG A 31 -11.43 -4.46 8.60
N ASN A 32 -11.17 -4.62 7.31
CA ASN A 32 -12.18 -4.94 6.30
C ASN A 32 -11.95 -6.36 5.78
N TRP A 33 -13.00 -7.19 5.77
CA TRP A 33 -12.91 -8.60 5.37
C TRP A 33 -12.47 -8.80 3.92
N GLU A 34 -12.93 -7.96 2.99
CA GLU A 34 -12.54 -8.03 1.58
C GLU A 34 -11.07 -7.63 1.42
N ALA A 35 -10.65 -6.52 2.05
CA ALA A 35 -9.27 -6.07 2.04
C ALA A 35 -8.31 -7.13 2.61
N ARG A 36 -8.70 -7.74 3.74
CA ARG A 36 -7.97 -8.85 4.36
C ARG A 36 -7.81 -10.04 3.39
N ASN A 37 -8.86 -10.39 2.66
CA ASN A 37 -8.79 -11.49 1.71
C ASN A 37 -7.79 -11.20 0.57
N TYR A 38 -7.65 -9.94 0.14
CA TYR A 38 -6.59 -9.56 -0.80
C TYR A 38 -5.19 -9.65 -0.16
N LEU A 39 -5.02 -9.20 1.08
CA LEU A 39 -3.75 -9.32 1.81
C LEU A 39 -3.28 -10.77 1.95
N ILE A 40 -4.19 -11.69 2.31
CA ILE A 40 -3.86 -13.13 2.47
C ILE A 40 -3.45 -13.76 1.13
N GLN A 41 -3.97 -13.26 0.01
CA GLN A 41 -3.67 -13.78 -1.32
C GLN A 41 -2.35 -13.31 -1.90
N MET A 42 -1.66 -12.37 -1.23
CA MET A 42 -0.37 -11.87 -1.66
C MET A 42 0.73 -12.92 -1.48
N ALA A 43 1.54 -13.11 -2.51
CA ALA A 43 2.74 -13.93 -2.47
C ALA A 43 3.99 -13.07 -2.23
N LYS A 44 5.07 -13.72 -1.79
CA LYS A 44 6.39 -13.08 -1.71
C LYS A 44 6.77 -12.49 -3.08
N ASP A 45 7.33 -11.29 -3.04
CA ASP A 45 7.72 -10.46 -4.19
C ASP A 45 6.58 -9.93 -5.06
N ASP A 46 5.31 -10.07 -4.64
CA ASP A 46 4.20 -9.34 -5.28
C ASP A 46 4.42 -7.83 -5.15
N ILE A 47 4.11 -7.10 -6.23
CA ILE A 47 4.30 -5.65 -6.32
C ILE A 47 3.08 -4.92 -5.77
N CYS A 48 3.33 -3.92 -4.94
CA CYS A 48 2.31 -3.10 -4.32
C CYS A 48 2.53 -1.62 -4.64
N LEU A 49 1.46 -0.90 -4.89
CA LEU A 49 1.48 0.55 -5.09
C LEU A 49 1.19 1.24 -3.75
N PHE A 50 2.10 2.09 -3.30
CA PHE A 50 1.93 2.78 -2.02
C PHE A 50 1.05 4.02 -2.18
N TYR A 51 -0.12 4.01 -1.54
CA TYR A 51 -1.10 5.10 -1.61
C TYR A 51 -1.16 5.91 -0.31
N HIS A 52 -0.86 7.21 -0.40
CA HIS A 52 -1.06 8.13 0.71
C HIS A 52 -2.54 8.48 0.85
N SER A 53 -3.22 7.79 1.76
CA SER A 53 -4.60 8.07 2.14
C SER A 53 -4.68 9.18 3.22
N ASN A 54 -5.89 9.71 3.44
CA ASN A 54 -6.21 10.64 4.53
C ASN A 54 -5.23 11.84 4.67
N CYS A 55 -4.87 12.45 3.54
CA CYS A 55 -4.11 13.70 3.47
C CYS A 55 -4.80 14.67 2.51
N LYS A 56 -4.41 15.96 2.55
CA LYS A 56 -5.04 17.01 1.70
C LYS A 56 -5.05 16.63 0.22
N ASN A 57 -3.96 15.99 -0.24
CA ASN A 57 -3.78 15.58 -1.63
C ASN A 57 -3.56 14.06 -1.66
N PRO A 58 -4.59 13.20 -1.69
CA PRO A 58 -4.37 11.75 -1.71
C PRO A 58 -3.85 11.28 -3.08
N GLY A 59 -3.06 10.22 -3.10
CA GLY A 59 -2.47 9.71 -4.34
C GLY A 59 -1.42 8.63 -4.16
N ILE A 60 -1.02 8.02 -5.28
CA ILE A 60 0.03 7.00 -5.34
C ILE A 60 1.38 7.71 -5.38
N VAL A 61 2.33 7.27 -4.54
CA VAL A 61 3.63 7.93 -4.35
C VAL A 61 4.83 7.06 -4.67
N GLY A 62 4.66 5.74 -4.72
CA GLY A 62 5.75 4.82 -5.02
C GLY A 62 5.31 3.37 -5.04
N ILE A 63 6.31 2.51 -5.06
CA ILE A 63 6.18 1.07 -5.20
C ILE A 63 6.88 0.42 -4.01
N CYS A 64 6.21 -0.57 -3.43
CA CYS A 64 6.79 -1.51 -2.49
C CYS A 64 6.57 -2.94 -3.02
N ARG A 65 7.16 -3.92 -2.36
CA ARG A 65 6.94 -5.34 -2.65
C ARG A 65 6.72 -6.13 -1.37
N VAL A 66 6.06 -7.27 -1.48
CA VAL A 66 5.83 -8.18 -0.36
C VAL A 66 7.15 -8.85 0.02
N ALA A 67 7.68 -8.51 1.20
CA ALA A 67 8.86 -9.12 1.78
C ALA A 67 8.52 -10.49 2.40
N GLU A 68 7.35 -10.58 3.05
CA GLU A 68 6.85 -11.79 3.69
C GLU A 68 5.34 -11.93 3.48
N THR A 69 4.89 -13.17 3.27
CA THR A 69 3.46 -13.49 3.12
C THR A 69 2.69 -13.19 4.41
N ALA A 70 1.36 -13.11 4.30
CA ALA A 70 0.51 -12.74 5.42
C ALA A 70 0.70 -13.62 6.66
N LYS A 71 0.85 -12.96 7.81
CA LYS A 71 0.85 -13.55 9.15
C LYS A 71 -0.29 -12.93 9.98
N PRO A 72 -0.66 -13.52 11.14
CA PRO A 72 -1.61 -12.89 12.04
C PRO A 72 -1.18 -11.46 12.38
N ASP A 73 -2.09 -10.51 12.24
CA ASP A 73 -1.85 -9.12 12.63
C ASP A 73 -1.80 -9.03 14.16
N GLU A 74 -0.60 -8.89 14.74
CA GLU A 74 -0.40 -8.84 16.19
C GLU A 74 -1.17 -7.69 16.86
N SER A 75 -1.47 -6.61 16.13
CA SER A 75 -2.25 -5.48 16.64
C SER A 75 -3.70 -5.84 16.98
N GLN A 76 -4.19 -7.00 16.53
CA GLN A 76 -5.54 -7.47 16.87
C GLN A 76 -5.64 -8.04 18.29
N PHE A 77 -4.52 -8.43 18.91
CA PHE A 77 -4.48 -9.05 20.24
C PHE A 77 -4.16 -8.08 21.37
N ASP A 78 -3.68 -6.88 21.06
CA ASP A 78 -3.31 -5.86 22.05
C ASP A 78 -4.51 -4.96 22.38
N PRO A 79 -5.05 -4.98 23.61
CA PRO A 79 -6.18 -4.14 24.02
C PRO A 79 -5.95 -2.63 23.90
N ASN A 80 -4.68 -2.19 23.86
CA ASN A 80 -4.32 -0.78 23.69
C ASN A 80 -4.20 -0.37 22.23
N SER A 81 -4.27 -1.33 21.30
CA SER A 81 -4.26 -1.07 19.87
C SER A 81 -5.61 -0.52 19.40
N PRO A 82 -5.65 0.54 18.57
CA PRO A 82 -6.87 0.99 17.89
C PRO A 82 -7.48 -0.09 16.99
N SER A 83 -6.69 -1.11 16.64
CA SER A 83 -7.08 -2.22 15.79
C SER A 83 -7.32 -3.50 16.61
N TYR A 84 -7.45 -3.41 17.94
CA TYR A 84 -7.82 -4.52 18.81
C TYR A 84 -9.15 -5.17 18.37
N ASP A 85 -9.21 -6.49 18.37
CA ASP A 85 -10.43 -7.25 18.13
C ASP A 85 -10.65 -8.23 19.30
N PRO A 86 -11.60 -7.98 20.21
CA PRO A 86 -11.81 -8.82 21.40
C PRO A 86 -12.26 -10.24 21.07
N LYS A 87 -12.64 -10.53 19.81
CA LYS A 87 -13.01 -11.88 19.37
C LYS A 87 -11.86 -12.58 18.63
N ALA A 88 -10.73 -11.93 18.41
CA ALA A 88 -9.56 -12.56 17.82
C ALA A 88 -8.70 -13.20 18.91
N THR A 89 -8.35 -14.47 18.73
CA THR A 89 -7.42 -15.19 19.62
C THR A 89 -6.21 -15.66 18.81
N ARG A 90 -5.10 -15.98 19.47
CA ARG A 90 -3.91 -16.48 18.77
C ARG A 90 -4.16 -17.80 18.03
N ASP A 91 -5.08 -18.62 18.54
CA ASP A 91 -5.51 -19.86 17.89
C ASP A 91 -6.50 -19.61 16.74
N GLN A 92 -7.25 -18.51 16.78
CA GLN A 92 -8.24 -18.13 15.76
C GLN A 92 -8.06 -16.65 15.35
N PRO A 93 -6.93 -16.32 14.69
CA PRO A 93 -6.68 -14.96 14.21
C PRO A 93 -7.67 -14.58 13.12
N ARG A 94 -8.30 -13.42 13.27
CA ARG A 94 -9.29 -12.91 12.32
C ARG A 94 -8.67 -12.01 11.26
N TRP A 95 -7.58 -11.34 11.61
CA TRP A 95 -6.89 -10.34 10.80
C TRP A 95 -5.47 -10.79 10.47
N TRP A 96 -5.06 -10.50 9.24
CA TRP A 96 -3.81 -10.99 8.67
C TRP A 96 -3.20 -9.89 7.82
N CYS A 97 -1.88 -9.74 7.91
CA CYS A 97 -1.11 -8.77 7.15
C CYS A 97 0.23 -9.34 6.68
N PRO A 98 0.64 -9.08 5.43
CA PRO A 98 2.00 -9.33 4.98
C PRO A 98 2.96 -8.27 5.51
N ALA A 99 4.25 -8.52 5.36
CA ALA A 99 5.27 -7.47 5.48
C ALA A 99 5.68 -6.99 4.09
N VAL A 100 5.88 -5.69 3.92
CA VAL A 100 6.33 -5.06 2.67
C VAL A 100 7.66 -4.37 2.86
N THR A 101 8.42 -4.26 1.78
CA THR A 101 9.69 -3.52 1.74
C THR A 101 9.66 -2.51 0.59
N PHE A 102 10.39 -1.42 0.76
CA PHE A 102 10.50 -0.35 -0.22
C PHE A 102 11.13 -0.86 -1.53
N VAL A 103 10.64 -0.36 -2.67
CA VAL A 103 11.25 -0.61 -3.99
C VAL A 103 11.73 0.72 -4.59
N CYS A 104 10.83 1.65 -4.84
CA CYS A 104 11.16 2.95 -5.42
C CYS A 104 10.03 3.98 -5.20
N LEU A 105 10.36 5.27 -5.36
CA LEU A 105 9.38 6.33 -5.50
C LEU A 105 8.92 6.42 -6.96
N LEU A 106 7.69 6.87 -7.20
CA LEU A 106 7.32 7.31 -8.55
C LEU A 106 8.03 8.62 -8.87
N ASN A 107 8.31 8.88 -10.15
CA ASN A 107 8.91 10.13 -10.62
C ASN A 107 8.08 11.35 -10.21
N ARG A 108 6.76 11.15 -10.10
CA ARG A 108 5.85 12.08 -9.45
C ARG A 108 4.69 11.36 -8.82
N LYS A 109 4.07 12.04 -7.87
CA LYS A 109 2.81 11.60 -7.28
C LYS A 109 1.67 11.60 -8.31
N LEU A 110 0.93 10.51 -8.37
CA LEU A 110 -0.32 10.41 -9.12
C LEU A 110 -1.50 10.71 -8.20
N SER A 111 -2.09 11.90 -8.34
CA SER A 111 -3.19 12.34 -7.47
C SER A 111 -4.49 11.58 -7.74
N LEU A 112 -5.36 11.43 -6.74
CA LEU A 112 -6.68 10.80 -6.96
C LEU A 112 -7.50 11.49 -8.06
N GLY A 113 -7.40 12.82 -8.18
CA GLY A 113 -8.07 13.57 -9.24
C GLY A 113 -7.55 13.20 -10.63
N GLU A 114 -6.24 13.07 -10.77
CA GLU A 114 -5.60 12.63 -11.99
C GLU A 114 -5.92 11.17 -12.35
N LEU A 115 -5.93 10.28 -11.35
CA LEU A 115 -6.34 8.88 -11.57
C LEU A 115 -7.75 8.80 -12.16
N ARG A 116 -8.67 9.65 -11.70
CA ARG A 116 -10.04 9.75 -12.22
C ARG A 116 -10.13 10.36 -13.62
N ALA A 117 -9.23 11.28 -13.96
CA ALA A 117 -9.20 11.95 -15.26
C ALA A 117 -8.44 11.15 -16.34
N THR A 118 -7.67 10.14 -15.94
CA THR A 118 -6.81 9.37 -16.83
C THR A 118 -7.61 8.31 -17.59
N LYS A 119 -7.62 8.42 -18.92
CA LYS A 119 -8.20 7.39 -19.79
C LYS A 119 -7.49 6.05 -19.60
N GLY A 120 -8.28 4.98 -19.51
CA GLY A 120 -7.82 3.61 -19.31
C GLY A 120 -7.73 3.17 -17.84
N LEU A 121 -8.07 4.03 -16.88
CA LEU A 121 -8.15 3.70 -15.44
C LEU A 121 -9.58 3.68 -14.89
N GLU A 122 -10.59 3.91 -15.73
CA GLU A 122 -12.00 4.07 -15.32
C GLU A 122 -12.52 2.86 -14.53
N ASP A 123 -12.03 1.67 -14.86
CA ASP A 123 -12.42 0.40 -14.26
C ASP A 123 -11.53 -0.04 -13.09
N MET A 124 -10.59 0.80 -12.67
CA MET A 124 -9.67 0.47 -11.58
C MET A 124 -10.41 0.31 -10.26
N TYR A 125 -10.12 -0.78 -9.54
CA TYR A 125 -10.81 -1.12 -8.29
C TYR A 125 -10.71 0.00 -7.25
N LEU A 126 -9.55 0.65 -7.12
CA LEU A 126 -9.37 1.82 -6.26
C LEU A 126 -10.42 2.92 -6.52
N LEU A 127 -10.76 3.18 -7.79
CA LEU A 127 -11.70 4.24 -8.16
C LEU A 127 -13.16 3.82 -7.97
N LYS A 128 -13.47 2.53 -8.22
CA LYS A 128 -14.80 1.95 -8.05
C LYS A 128 -15.17 1.66 -6.60
N ARG A 129 -14.19 1.26 -5.78
CA ARG A 129 -14.35 0.81 -4.38
C ARG A 129 -13.63 1.76 -3.43
N GLY A 130 -13.95 3.06 -3.49
CA GLY A 130 -13.20 4.12 -2.79
C GLY A 130 -13.13 4.06 -1.24
N ARG A 131 -13.78 3.08 -0.60
CA ARG A 131 -13.66 2.82 0.85
C ARG A 131 -12.79 1.62 1.19
N LEU A 132 -12.30 0.88 0.19
CA LEU A 132 -11.48 -0.29 0.41
C LEU A 132 -10.00 0.11 0.43
N SER A 133 -9.32 -0.20 1.53
CA SER A 133 -7.93 0.18 1.75
C SER A 133 -6.91 -0.72 1.05
N VAL A 134 -7.36 -1.88 0.58
CA VAL A 134 -6.54 -2.86 -0.13
C VAL A 134 -7.32 -3.30 -1.36
N THR A 135 -6.82 -3.03 -2.57
CA THR A 135 -7.52 -3.34 -3.82
C THR A 135 -6.60 -3.96 -4.86
N PRO A 136 -7.07 -4.97 -5.62
CA PRO A 136 -6.28 -5.52 -6.70
C PRO A 136 -6.15 -4.49 -7.84
N VAL A 137 -5.00 -4.50 -8.49
CA VAL A 137 -4.67 -3.70 -9.66
C VAL A 137 -4.42 -4.69 -10.80
N SER A 138 -5.07 -4.47 -11.93
CA SER A 138 -4.80 -5.28 -13.11
C SER A 138 -3.48 -4.84 -13.74
N GLU A 139 -2.82 -5.75 -14.44
CA GLU A 139 -1.61 -5.44 -15.18
C GLU A 139 -1.81 -4.25 -16.13
N LYS A 140 -2.94 -4.20 -16.84
CA LYS A 140 -3.34 -3.08 -17.69
C LYS A 140 -3.34 -1.74 -16.93
N HIS A 141 -3.95 -1.69 -15.74
CA HIS A 141 -3.99 -0.47 -14.94
C HIS A 141 -2.61 -0.09 -14.43
N PHE A 142 -1.80 -1.05 -14.00
CA PHE A 142 -0.45 -0.78 -13.53
C PHE A 142 0.46 -0.19 -14.60
N TRP A 143 0.52 -0.80 -15.79
CA TRP A 143 1.32 -0.25 -16.87
C TRP A 143 0.83 1.13 -17.29
N ARG A 144 -0.49 1.36 -17.27
CA ARG A 144 -1.04 2.68 -17.52
C ARG A 144 -0.57 3.72 -16.49
N LEU A 145 -0.49 3.36 -15.21
CA LEU A 145 0.08 4.23 -14.18
C LEU A 145 1.57 4.50 -14.41
N MET A 146 2.33 3.48 -14.81
CA MET A 146 3.77 3.61 -15.11
C MET A 146 4.04 4.53 -16.31
N GLU A 147 3.16 4.54 -17.33
CA GLU A 147 3.22 5.51 -18.43
C GLU A 147 2.92 6.93 -17.95
N VAL A 148 1.83 7.10 -17.19
CA VAL A 148 1.35 8.44 -16.78
C VAL A 148 2.34 9.12 -15.84
N GLN A 149 2.98 8.39 -14.93
CA GLN A 149 3.97 8.97 -14.01
C GLN A 149 5.27 9.43 -14.70
N GLN A 150 5.58 8.94 -15.91
CA GLN A 150 6.72 9.44 -16.70
C GLN A 150 6.38 10.76 -17.42
N GLY A 151 5.10 11.02 -17.68
CA GLY A 151 4.63 12.25 -18.32
C GLY A 151 4.61 13.41 -17.32
N ALA A 152 5.40 14.45 -17.61
CA ALA A 152 5.64 15.67 -16.81
C ALA A 152 6.56 15.47 -15.59
N ALA A 153 7.87 15.46 -15.82
CA ALA A 153 8.85 15.72 -14.76
C ALA A 153 8.56 17.11 -14.15
N GLY A 154 8.12 17.15 -12.90
CA GLY A 154 8.21 18.35 -12.08
C GLY A 154 9.61 18.40 -11.46
N ASP A 155 10.15 19.59 -11.27
CA ASP A 155 11.57 19.88 -11.00
C ASP A 155 12.17 19.30 -9.68
N ASP A 156 11.48 18.43 -8.96
CA ASP A 156 11.88 17.92 -7.62
C ASP A 156 11.96 16.37 -7.53
N ALA A 157 12.39 15.67 -8.59
CA ALA A 157 12.45 14.20 -8.62
C ALA A 157 13.89 13.65 -8.54
N GLU A 158 14.49 13.61 -7.33
CA GLU A 158 15.62 12.72 -7.04
C GLU A 158 15.09 11.37 -6.52
N MET A 159 14.70 10.46 -7.43
CA MET A 159 14.89 9.00 -7.35
C MET A 159 14.15 8.32 -8.51
N ASP A 160 14.91 7.85 -9.49
CA ASP A 160 14.38 7.16 -10.67
C ASP A 160 13.81 5.77 -10.31
N CYS A 161 12.53 5.59 -10.56
CA CYS A 161 11.90 4.27 -10.67
C CYS A 161 12.38 3.61 -11.97
N GLU A 162 13.50 2.88 -11.93
CA GLU A 162 13.91 2.05 -13.07
C GLU A 162 12.96 0.85 -13.22
N THR A 163 11.83 1.09 -13.89
CA THR A 163 10.82 0.07 -14.25
C THR A 163 11.37 -1.07 -15.12
N LYS A 164 12.61 -0.96 -15.64
CA LYS A 164 13.26 -1.97 -16.48
C LYS A 164 13.42 -3.32 -15.77
N GLY A 165 13.54 -3.34 -14.44
CA GLY A 165 13.59 -4.58 -13.63
C GLY A 165 12.22 -5.19 -13.30
N LEU A 166 11.12 -4.45 -13.47
CA LEU A 166 9.76 -4.89 -13.13
C LEU A 166 9.09 -5.70 -14.26
N ARG A 167 9.73 -5.80 -15.43
CA ARG A 167 9.12 -6.21 -16.71
C ARG A 167 8.70 -7.69 -16.87
N ARG A 168 8.66 -8.51 -15.82
CA ARG A 168 8.28 -9.93 -16.00
C ARG A 168 7.75 -10.64 -14.75
N TYR A 169 6.81 -10.02 -14.04
CA TYR A 169 6.14 -10.70 -12.92
C TYR A 169 4.63 -10.75 -13.16
N GLU A 170 4.15 -11.93 -13.59
CA GLU A 170 2.74 -12.32 -13.71
C GLU A 170 2.07 -12.42 -12.32
N ARG A 171 2.13 -11.36 -11.51
CA ARG A 171 1.73 -11.46 -10.11
C ARG A 171 0.85 -10.31 -9.66
N LYS A 172 0.05 -10.59 -8.62
CA LYS A 172 -1.07 -9.77 -8.19
C LYS A 172 -0.55 -8.42 -7.72
N LEU A 173 -1.08 -7.37 -8.33
CA LEU A 173 -0.75 -6.00 -7.99
C LEU A 173 -1.81 -5.52 -7.01
N VAL A 174 -1.40 -4.81 -5.96
CA VAL A 174 -2.34 -4.34 -4.94
C VAL A 174 -1.98 -2.92 -4.52
N ILE A 175 -3.02 -2.10 -4.28
CA ILE A 175 -2.91 -0.80 -3.61
C ILE A 175 -3.40 -0.95 -2.19
#